data_AF-S2YWE2-F1
#
_entry.id   AF-S2YWE2-F1
#
_cell.length_a   1.000
_cell.length_b   1.000
_cell.length_c   1.000
_cell.angle_alpha   90.00
_cell.angle_beta   90.00
_cell.angle_gamma   90.00
#
_symmetry.space_group_name_H-M   'P 1'
#
loop_
_entity.id
_entity.type
_entity.pdbx_description
1 polymer ?
#
loop_
_entity_poly.entity_id
_entity_poly.type
_entity_poly.pdbx_seq_one_letter_code
_entity_poly.pdbx_strand_id
1 'polypeptide(L)'
;MERALIWAAIIALVLNLIFTRDPVWLTWIPLVAILAFEAIRLYKDSKSPASTEKWNGKPVSREQLEEAKAPREENPGMTIPEALNKTSGQ
;
A
#
# COMPACT_ATOMS: atom_id res chain seq x y z
N MET A 1 -16.02 4.91 21.30
CA MET A 1 -16.83 3.76 21.74
C MET A 1 -17.60 3.11 20.58
N GLU A 2 -18.23 3.87 19.68
CA GLU A 2 -18.99 3.32 18.53
C GLU A 2 -18.19 2.39 17.61
N ARG A 3 -16.93 2.72 17.30
CA ARG A 3 -16.07 1.86 16.48
C ARG A 3 -15.81 0.48 17.09
N ALA A 4 -15.73 0.38 18.41
CA ALA A 4 -15.51 -0.89 19.09
C ALA A 4 -16.76 -1.78 19.04
N LEU A 5 -17.95 -1.18 19.09
CA LEU A 5 -19.23 -1.89 18.95
C LEU A 5 -19.42 -2.42 17.53
N ILE A 6 -19.00 -1.67 16.51
CA ILE A 6 -19.02 -2.13 15.11
C ILE A 6 -18.12 -3.35 14.93
N TRP A 7 -16.89 -3.31 15.47
CA TRP A 7 -15.99 -4.47 15.41
C TRP A 7 -16.54 -5.68 16.17
N ALA A 8 -17.14 -5.48 17.35
CA ALA A 8 -17.77 -6.56 18.10
C ALA A 8 -18.95 -7.19 17.36
N ALA A 9 -19.78 -6.39 16.68
CA ALA A 9 -20.89 -6.88 15.86
C ALA A 9 -20.40 -7.69 14.65
N ILE A 10 -19.33 -7.24 13.99
CA ILE A 10 -18.71 -7.98 12.87
C ILE A 10 -18.16 -9.32 13.36
N ILE A 11 -17.45 -9.35 14.50
CA ILE A 11 -16.90 -10.58 15.07
C ILE A 11 -18.04 -11.54 15.46
N ALA A 12 -19.10 -11.05 16.10
CA ALA A 12 -20.25 -11.86 16.46
C ALA A 12 -20.96 -12.45 15.23
N LEU A 13 -21.07 -11.67 14.14
CA LEU A 13 -21.65 -12.14 12.87
C LEU A 13 -20.79 -13.23 12.23
N VAL A 14 -19.46 -13.07 12.22
CA VAL A 14 -18.52 -14.07 11.69
C VAL A 14 -18.57 -15.35 12.51
N LEU A 15 -18.57 -15.26 13.84
CA LEU A 15 -18.69 -16.43 14.72
C LEU A 15 -20.05 -17.12 14.50
N ASN A 16 -21.13 -16.36 14.41
CA ASN A 16 -22.46 -16.92 14.15
C ASN A 16 -22.50 -17.66 12.81
N LEU A 17 -21.91 -17.11 11.75
CA LEU A 17 -21.80 -17.75 10.43
C LEU A 17 -20.98 -19.05 10.45
N ILE A 18 -19.98 -19.17 11.32
CA ILE A 18 -19.18 -20.40 11.48
C ILE A 18 -19.95 -21.47 12.28
N PHE A 19 -20.72 -21.06 13.30
CA PHE A 19 -21.44 -21.97 14.20
C PHE A 19 -22.83 -22.37 13.69
N THR A 20 -23.51 -21.52 12.92
CA THR A 20 -24.65 -21.95 12.12
C THR A 20 -24.10 -22.82 10.99
N ARG A 21 -24.29 -24.14 11.11
CA ARG A 21 -23.90 -25.18 10.14
C ARG A 21 -24.63 -25.06 8.79
N ASP A 22 -24.96 -23.84 8.36
CA ASP A 22 -25.66 -23.57 7.12
C ASP A 22 -24.64 -23.43 5.98
N PRO A 23 -24.56 -24.38 5.03
CA PRO A 23 -23.54 -24.39 3.98
C PRO A 23 -23.52 -23.12 3.11
N VAL A 24 -24.54 -22.25 3.22
CA VAL A 24 -24.55 -20.92 2.60
C VAL A 24 -23.38 -20.04 3.08
N TRP A 25 -22.84 -20.20 4.30
CA TRP A 25 -21.68 -19.41 4.72
C TRP A 25 -20.43 -19.68 3.85
N LEU A 26 -20.31 -20.91 3.31
CA LEU A 26 -19.22 -21.28 2.40
C LEU A 26 -19.28 -20.51 1.08
N THR A 27 -20.45 -20.05 0.63
CA THR A 27 -20.57 -19.25 -0.59
C THR A 27 -20.00 -17.83 -0.43
N TRP A 28 -19.79 -17.37 0.81
CA TRP A 28 -19.17 -16.08 1.09
C TRP A 28 -17.63 -16.14 1.11
N ILE A 29 -17.03 -17.34 1.24
CA ILE A 29 -15.57 -17.52 1.18
C ILE A 29 -14.96 -16.93 -0.10
N PRO A 30 -15.48 -17.21 -1.31
CA PRO A 30 -14.95 -16.58 -2.52
C PRO A 30 -15.11 -15.05 -2.51
N LEU A 31 -16.20 -14.52 -1.97
CA LEU A 31 -16.39 -13.07 -1.87
C LEU A 31 -15.38 -12.42 -0.92
N VAL A 32 -15.15 -13.01 0.25
CA VAL A 32 -14.15 -12.55 1.22
C VAL A 32 -12.73 -12.67 0.64
N ALA A 33 -12.44 -13.73 -0.12
CA ALA A 33 -11.16 -13.91 -0.79
C ALA A 33 -10.91 -12.84 -1.87
N ILE A 34 -11.94 -12.46 -2.65
CA ILE A 34 -11.85 -11.37 -3.63
C ILE A 34 -11.58 -10.04 -2.93
N LEU A 35 -12.35 -9.72 -1.88
CA LEU A 35 -12.16 -8.49 -1.10
C LEU A 35 -10.77 -8.45 -0.44
N ALA A 36 -10.28 -9.57 0.09
CA ALA A 36 -8.93 -9.67 0.64
C ALA A 36 -7.86 -9.48 -0.45
N PHE A 37 -8.05 -10.05 -1.63
CA PHE A 37 -7.12 -9.89 -2.76
C PHE A 37 -7.07 -8.45 -3.26
N GLU A 38 -8.22 -7.79 -3.39
CA GLU A 38 -8.29 -6.36 -3.71
C GLU A 38 -7.64 -5.51 -2.63
N ALA A 39 -7.88 -5.79 -1.35
CA ALA A 39 -7.24 -5.07 -0.26
C ALA A 39 -5.71 -5.23 -0.29
N ILE A 40 -5.19 -6.44 -0.57
CA ILE A 40 -3.76 -6.69 -0.74
C ILE A 40 -3.22 -5.94 -1.96
N ARG A 41 -3.95 -5.94 -3.08
CA ARG A 41 -3.57 -5.23 -4.30
C ARG A 41 -3.52 -3.72 -4.06
N LEU A 42 -4.55 -3.15 -3.42
CA LEU A 42 -4.61 -1.75 -3.05
C LEU A 42 -3.51 -1.38 -2.05
N TYR A 43 -3.20 -2.27 -1.09
CA TYR A 43 -2.07 -2.10 -0.17
C TYR A 43 -0.72 -2.13 -0.91
N LYS A 44 -0.57 -3.02 -1.88
CA LYS A 44 0.62 -3.11 -2.73
C LYS A 44 0.75 -1.92 -3.68
N ASP A 45 -0.35 -1.37 -4.19
CA ASP A 45 -0.35 -0.20 -5.07
C ASP A 45 -0.16 1.11 -4.28
N SER A 46 -0.71 1.18 -3.06
CA SER A 46 -0.48 2.30 -2.14
C SER A 46 0.96 2.36 -1.63
N LYS A 47 1.62 1.21 -1.47
CA LYS A 47 3.08 1.13 -1.45
C LYS A 47 3.59 1.28 -2.88
N SER A 48 3.73 2.54 -3.34
CA SER A 48 4.53 2.84 -4.54
C SER A 48 5.75 1.92 -4.59
N PRO A 49 6.15 1.40 -5.76
CA PRO A 49 7.45 0.78 -5.86
C PRO A 49 8.45 1.78 -5.28
N ALA A 50 9.02 1.44 -4.11
CA ALA A 50 10.19 2.13 -3.61
C ALA A 50 11.14 2.12 -4.79
N SER A 51 11.58 3.30 -5.23
CA SER A 51 12.47 3.36 -6.37
C SER A 51 13.61 2.37 -6.09
N THR A 52 13.93 1.54 -7.08
CA THR A 52 15.06 0.59 -6.94
C THR A 52 16.38 1.33 -6.71
N GLU A 53 16.39 2.63 -7.00
CA GLU A 53 17.50 3.53 -6.76
C GLU A 53 17.55 3.91 -5.28
N LYS A 54 18.73 3.74 -4.69
CA LYS A 54 19.01 4.14 -3.31
C LYS A 54 19.78 5.45 -3.32
N TRP A 55 19.39 6.38 -2.46
CA TRP A 55 20.12 7.62 -2.21
C TRP A 55 20.59 7.61 -0.75
N ASN A 56 21.88 7.85 -0.52
CA ASN A 56 22.51 7.73 0.81
C ASN A 56 22.22 6.40 1.54
N GLY A 57 22.22 5.28 0.79
CA GLY A 57 22.00 3.93 1.32
C GLY A 57 20.54 3.59 1.66
N LYS A 58 19.60 4.54 1.52
CA LYS A 58 18.16 4.35 1.76
C LYS A 58 17.38 4.35 0.44
N PRO A 59 16.27 3.61 0.34
CA PRO A 59 15.37 3.71 -0.81
C PRO A 59 14.80 5.13 -0.92
N VAL A 60 14.74 5.65 -2.14
CA VAL A 60 14.23 7.00 -2.42
C VAL A 60 12.73 7.06 -2.15
N SER A 61 12.28 8.06 -1.37
CA SER A 61 10.86 8.30 -1.07
C SER A 61 10.13 8.95 -2.25
N ARG A 62 8.78 8.97 -2.19
CA ARG A 62 7.96 9.66 -3.22
C ARG A 62 8.26 11.16 -3.30
N GLU A 63 8.47 11.81 -2.17
CA GLU A 63 8.79 13.23 -2.10
C GLU A 63 10.13 13.52 -2.79
N GLN A 64 11.12 12.66 -2.54
CA GLN A 64 12.44 12.73 -3.17
C GLN A 64 12.37 12.45 -4.69
N LEU A 65 11.48 11.57 -5.14
CA LEU A 65 11.25 11.36 -6.57
C LEU A 65 10.67 12.61 -7.26
N GLU A 66 9.79 13.34 -6.60
CA GLU A 66 9.26 14.62 -7.10
C GLU A 66 10.33 15.71 -7.08
N GLU A 67 11.16 15.79 -6.04
CA GLU A 67 12.32 16.70 -6.00
C GLU A 67 13.33 16.41 -7.12
N ALA A 68 13.58 15.12 -7.40
CA ALA A 68 14.47 14.70 -8.47
C ALA A 68 13.89 14.90 -9.88
N LYS A 69 12.60 15.20 -10.01
CA LYS A 69 11.93 15.36 -11.30
C LYS A 69 12.34 16.65 -12.01
N ALA A 70 12.40 17.77 -11.30
CA ALA A 70 12.78 19.07 -11.88
C ALA A 70 14.23 19.08 -12.44
N PRO A 71 15.26 18.55 -11.74
CA PRO A 71 16.61 18.41 -12.30
C PRO A 71 16.69 17.46 -13.49
N ARG A 72 15.83 16.44 -13.54
CA ARG A 72 15.79 15.47 -14.64
C ARG A 72 15.03 15.99 -15.86
N GLU A 73 14.09 16.91 -15.69
CA GLU A 73 13.52 17.67 -16.81
C GLU A 73 14.57 18.58 -17.45
N GLU A 74 15.45 19.18 -16.64
CA GLU A 74 16.59 19.96 -17.12
C GLU A 74 17.68 19.08 -17.77
N ASN A 75 17.93 17.88 -17.22
CA ASN A 75 18.90 16.91 -17.74
C ASN A 75 18.32 15.48 -17.73
N PRO A 76 17.71 15.02 -18.84
CA PRO A 76 17.02 13.72 -18.91
C PRO A 76 17.89 12.50 -18.63
N GLY A 77 19.22 12.63 -18.83
CA GLY A 77 20.20 11.57 -18.57
C GLY A 77 20.66 11.45 -17.11
N MET A 78 20.22 12.35 -16.22
CA MET A 78 20.62 12.38 -14.82
C MET A 78 19.89 11.28 -14.02
N THR A 79 20.63 10.57 -13.16
CA THR A 79 20.05 9.55 -12.27
C THR A 79 19.32 10.19 -11.07
N ILE A 80 18.39 9.46 -10.42
CA ILE A 80 17.64 10.02 -9.28
C ILE A 80 18.57 10.42 -8.11
N PRO A 81 19.60 9.63 -7.73
CA PRO A 81 20.56 10.01 -6.70
C PRO A 81 21.35 11.28 -7.04
N GLU A 82 21.76 11.46 -8.30
CA GLU A 82 22.48 12.64 -8.75
C GLU A 82 21.60 13.89 -8.74
N ALA A 83 20.35 13.75 -9.18
CA ALA A 83 19.36 14.82 -9.12
C ALA A 83 19.10 15.26 -7.68
N LEU A 84 19.03 14.30 -6.74
CA LEU A 84 18.86 14.58 -5.31
C LEU A 84 20.08 15.24 -4.66
N ASN A 85 21.31 14.86 -5.04
CA ASN A 85 22.51 15.55 -4.57
C ASN A 85 22.53 17.02 -5.03
N LYS A 86 22.16 17.27 -6.30
CA LYS A 86 22.09 18.61 -6.87
C LYS A 86 21.06 19.49 -6.14
N THR A 87 19.92 18.94 -5.74
CA THR A 87 18.89 19.69 -4.99
C THR A 87 19.21 19.80 -3.50
N SER A 88 19.89 18.83 -2.89
CA SER A 88 20.25 18.86 -1.46
C SER A 88 21.54 19.64 -1.15
N GLY A 89 22.28 20.08 -2.18
CA GLY A 89 23.57 20.75 -2.02
C GLY A 89 24.68 19.83 -1.49
N GLN A 90 24.57 18.52 -1.75
CA GLN A 90 25.63 17.53 -1.48
C GLN A 90 26.55 17.32 -2.69
#